data_AF-A0A1F7C0C0-F1
#
_entry.id   AF-A0A1F7C0C0-F1
#
_cell.length_a   1.000
_cell.length_b   1.000
_cell.length_c   1.000
_cell.angle_alpha   90.00
_cell.angle_beta   90.00
_cell.angle_gamma   90.00
#
_symmetry.space_group_name_H-M   'P 1'
#
loop_
_entity.id
_entity.type
_entity.pdbx_description
1 polymer ?
#
loop_
_entity_poly.entity_id
_entity_poly.type
_entity_poly.pdbx_seq_one_letter_code
_entity_poly.pdbx_strand_id
1 'polypeptide(L)'
;MNSVTPETRERLGSNDLPGSGTVEVTGASNVEGMRSQLHVSVLGVSDPNQNDGANPAESTALQSFEFTPKMADEAIAALRAEFDKGAQGAKEAGYLVQEGIAFSAVEAKLRAAENKPVLVSLYRMVQAGSRPAVVCAENGRYCIAETFGRTLAARANCVYDKEAEDRVGRDNCNGNAVDQAKEMGVPLMERSIADAHLTRFPDADQYCYDYIQAAEDELKDGFAPCVCRGGGKAVVVLYVARDHDDDLQGWRGALWV
;
A
#
# COMPACT_ATOMS: atom_id res chain seq x y z
N MET A 1 -6.72 -38.15 54.45
CA MET A 1 -6.15 -36.79 54.49
C MET A 1 -5.58 -36.52 53.11
N ASN A 2 -6.10 -35.67 52.22
CA ASN A 2 -7.19 -34.72 52.25
C ASN A 2 -7.94 -34.77 50.90
N SER A 3 -9.26 -34.72 51.02
CA SER A 3 -10.26 -34.44 50.00
C SER A 3 -10.08 -33.06 49.37
N VAL A 4 -10.43 -32.87 48.08
CA VAL A 4 -11.34 -31.80 47.61
C VAL A 4 -11.91 -32.18 46.23
N THR A 5 -13.23 -32.33 46.16
CA THR A 5 -14.10 -31.69 45.16
C THR A 5 -15.17 -30.93 45.96
N PRO A 6 -15.74 -29.80 45.50
CA PRO A 6 -16.84 -29.86 44.52
C PRO A 6 -17.01 -28.65 43.56
N GLU A 7 -17.69 -28.94 42.45
CA GLU A 7 -18.77 -28.19 41.76
C GLU A 7 -18.75 -26.64 41.59
N THR A 8 -18.80 -26.28 40.30
CA THR A 8 -19.82 -25.46 39.62
C THR A 8 -20.01 -23.99 39.99
N ARG A 9 -19.74 -23.10 39.02
CA ARG A 9 -20.67 -22.00 38.69
C ARG A 9 -20.51 -21.50 37.25
N GLU A 10 -21.63 -21.60 36.53
CA GLU A 10 -21.92 -20.91 35.28
C GLU A 10 -21.75 -19.39 35.40
N ARG A 11 -21.32 -18.75 34.31
CA ARG A 11 -21.98 -17.53 33.83
C ARG A 11 -21.73 -17.32 32.34
N LEU A 12 -22.80 -17.57 31.58
CA LEU A 12 -23.07 -17.05 30.26
C LEU A 12 -23.11 -15.50 30.30
N GLY A 13 -22.50 -14.88 29.31
CA GLY A 13 -22.78 -13.51 28.85
C GLY A 13 -22.48 -13.50 27.36
N SER A 14 -23.44 -13.92 26.53
CA SER A 14 -24.34 -13.06 25.77
C SER A 14 -23.58 -12.21 24.74
N ASN A 15 -23.50 -12.79 23.54
CA ASN A 15 -23.27 -12.12 22.26
C ASN A 15 -24.29 -10.99 22.07
N ASP A 16 -23.83 -9.83 21.62
CA ASP A 16 -24.61 -8.87 20.82
C ASP A 16 -23.64 -8.00 20.01
N LEU A 17 -23.33 -8.42 18.78
CA LEU A 17 -22.77 -7.56 17.75
C LEU A 17 -23.94 -7.10 16.85
N PRO A 18 -24.12 -5.78 16.63
CA PRO A 18 -25.21 -5.28 15.81
C PRO A 18 -25.02 -5.58 14.33
N GLY A 19 -26.17 -5.73 13.65
CA GLY A 19 -26.33 -6.37 12.35
C GLY A 19 -25.53 -5.74 11.21
N SER A 20 -24.78 -6.61 10.53
CA SER A 20 -24.35 -6.42 9.15
C SER A 20 -25.58 -6.43 8.24
N GLY A 21 -25.96 -5.27 7.74
CA GLY A 21 -26.90 -5.12 6.63
C GLY A 21 -26.18 -5.39 5.32
N THR A 22 -26.39 -6.57 4.74
CA THR A 22 -26.04 -6.85 3.34
C THR A 22 -27.02 -6.12 2.43
N VAL A 23 -26.53 -5.11 1.70
CA VAL A 23 -27.25 -4.54 0.57
C VAL A 23 -26.77 -5.25 -0.70
N GLU A 24 -27.59 -6.18 -1.19
CA GLU A 24 -27.45 -6.70 -2.55
C GLU A 24 -27.95 -5.63 -3.53
N VAL A 25 -27.05 -5.10 -4.36
CA VAL A 25 -27.43 -4.28 -5.52
C VAL A 25 -27.32 -5.15 -6.76
N THR A 26 -28.46 -5.69 -7.19
CA THR A 26 -28.66 -6.21 -8.54
C THR A 26 -29.19 -5.09 -9.42
N GLY A 27 -28.44 -4.67 -10.43
CA GLY A 27 -28.87 -3.65 -11.39
C GLY A 27 -28.10 -3.75 -12.69
N ALA A 28 -28.84 -4.03 -13.76
CA ALA A 28 -28.34 -4.45 -15.06
C ALA A 28 -27.74 -3.33 -15.93
N SER A 29 -26.88 -3.79 -16.84
CA SER A 29 -26.46 -3.21 -18.12
C SER A 29 -27.24 -2.01 -18.65
N ASN A 30 -26.51 -0.97 -19.05
CA ASN A 30 -26.75 -0.29 -20.32
C ASN A 30 -25.45 0.27 -20.91
N VAL A 31 -25.25 -0.05 -22.18
CA VAL A 31 -24.13 0.32 -23.04
C VAL A 31 -24.62 1.42 -23.97
N GLU A 32 -24.04 2.62 -23.88
CA GLU A 32 -24.00 3.67 -24.91
C GLU A 32 -23.09 4.76 -24.33
N GLY A 33 -21.94 5.13 -24.89
CA GLY A 33 -21.72 5.48 -26.27
C GLY A 33 -21.59 6.99 -26.36
N MET A 34 -20.45 7.57 -25.99
CA MET A 34 -20.12 8.95 -26.38
C MET A 34 -18.62 9.20 -26.47
N ARG A 35 -18.19 9.47 -27.70
CA ARG A 35 -16.87 9.92 -28.11
C ARG A 35 -16.74 11.43 -27.94
N SER A 36 -15.52 11.86 -27.63
CA SER A 36 -14.90 13.15 -27.95
C SER A 36 -15.41 14.38 -27.21
N GLN A 37 -14.52 15.08 -26.51
CA GLN A 37 -13.76 16.21 -27.08
C GLN A 37 -12.73 16.71 -26.06
N LEU A 38 -11.45 16.71 -26.45
CA LEU A 38 -10.42 17.52 -25.82
C LEU A 38 -10.81 19.01 -25.95
N HIS A 39 -10.84 19.73 -24.84
CA HIS A 39 -10.77 21.18 -24.83
C HIS A 39 -9.48 21.59 -24.12
N VAL A 40 -8.51 22.03 -24.91
CA VAL A 40 -7.32 22.74 -24.46
C VAL A 40 -7.70 24.22 -24.38
N SER A 41 -7.74 24.77 -23.17
CA SER A 41 -7.84 26.21 -22.96
C SER A 41 -6.48 26.72 -22.47
N VAL A 42 -5.83 27.47 -23.35
CA VAL A 42 -4.65 28.29 -23.10
C VAL A 42 -5.12 29.75 -23.07
N LEU A 43 -4.41 30.58 -22.28
CA LEU A 43 -4.52 32.04 -22.08
C LEU A 43 -5.50 32.46 -20.97
N GLY A 44 -5.10 33.23 -19.96
CA GLY A 44 -3.83 33.89 -19.73
C GLY A 44 -3.89 34.92 -18.60
N VAL A 45 -2.93 35.84 -18.68
CA VAL A 45 -2.81 37.13 -17.98
C VAL A 45 -2.22 37.09 -16.57
N SER A 46 -0.93 37.41 -16.53
CA SER A 46 -0.10 37.68 -15.37
C SER A 46 -0.45 39.03 -14.75
N ASP A 47 -0.61 39.07 -13.43
CA ASP A 47 -0.70 40.30 -12.63
C ASP A 47 0.72 40.71 -12.17
N PRO A 48 1.22 41.92 -12.48
CA PRO A 48 2.59 42.32 -12.15
C PRO A 48 2.60 43.20 -10.90
N ASN A 49 2.13 42.72 -9.74
CA ASN A 49 2.40 43.41 -8.48
C ASN A 49 2.06 42.60 -7.20
N GLN A 50 2.78 41.51 -6.94
CA GLN A 50 2.91 40.99 -5.57
C GLN A 50 4.39 40.82 -5.22
N ASN A 51 4.86 41.77 -4.42
CA ASN A 51 6.15 41.78 -3.76
C ASN A 51 5.94 41.24 -2.34
N ASP A 52 5.90 39.91 -2.21
CA ASP A 52 5.99 39.24 -0.92
C ASP A 52 7.39 38.63 -0.80
N GLY A 53 8.14 39.14 0.17
CA GLY A 53 9.54 38.81 0.41
C GLY A 53 9.75 37.33 0.66
N ALA A 54 10.16 36.61 -0.39
CA ALA A 54 10.70 35.27 -0.27
C ALA A 54 12.07 35.33 0.42
N ASN A 55 12.12 34.77 1.64
CA ASN A 55 13.35 34.47 2.35
C ASN A 55 14.17 33.45 1.52
N PRO A 56 15.38 33.77 1.05
CA PRO A 56 16.10 32.95 0.07
C PRO A 56 16.93 31.84 0.73
N ALA A 57 16.33 31.10 1.66
CA ALA A 57 17.04 30.12 2.48
C ALA A 57 16.18 28.90 2.82
N GLU A 58 15.58 28.25 1.82
CA GLU A 58 15.16 26.85 1.92
C GLU A 58 14.91 26.24 0.52
N SER A 59 15.83 26.48 -0.42
CA SER A 59 15.99 25.60 -1.57
C SER A 59 16.93 24.49 -1.14
N THR A 60 16.37 23.50 -0.44
CA THR A 60 17.04 22.24 -0.15
C THR A 60 17.33 21.59 -1.48
N ALA A 61 18.54 21.79 -1.99
CA ALA A 61 19.04 21.08 -3.15
C ALA A 61 18.81 19.59 -2.89
N LEU A 62 17.82 19.00 -3.59
CA LEU A 62 17.63 17.56 -3.68
C LEU A 62 18.98 17.01 -4.14
N GLN A 63 19.75 16.47 -3.19
CA GLN A 63 20.99 15.79 -3.51
C GLN A 63 20.65 14.77 -4.58
N SER A 64 21.27 14.88 -5.74
CA SER A 64 21.03 13.95 -6.84
C SER A 64 21.38 12.56 -6.34
N PHE A 65 20.37 11.74 -6.11
CA PHE A 65 20.54 10.37 -5.64
C PHE A 65 21.26 9.56 -6.71
N GLU A 66 22.55 9.27 -6.50
CA GLU A 66 23.35 8.47 -7.41
C GLU A 66 23.07 6.98 -7.20
N PHE A 67 22.33 6.38 -8.11
CA PHE A 67 22.02 4.95 -8.08
C PHE A 67 23.15 4.13 -8.70
N THR A 68 23.80 3.29 -7.88
CA THR A 68 24.97 2.50 -8.26
C THR A 68 24.63 1.05 -8.59
N PRO A 69 25.50 0.31 -9.34
CA PRO A 69 25.32 -1.12 -9.58
C PRO A 69 25.24 -1.95 -8.30
N LYS A 70 25.97 -1.56 -7.25
CA LYS A 70 25.92 -2.25 -5.95
C LYS A 70 24.52 -2.15 -5.30
N MET A 71 23.89 -0.98 -5.38
CA MET A 71 22.52 -0.77 -4.86
C MET A 71 21.49 -1.59 -5.64
N ALA A 72 21.67 -1.72 -6.96
CA ALA A 72 20.89 -2.62 -7.79
C ALA A 72 21.04 -4.09 -7.32
N ASP A 73 22.27 -4.55 -7.10
CA ASP A 73 22.53 -5.91 -6.64
C ASP A 73 21.94 -6.17 -5.23
N GLU A 74 22.03 -5.20 -4.32
CA GLU A 74 21.43 -5.26 -2.99
C GLU A 74 19.90 -5.41 -3.06
N ALA A 75 19.24 -4.60 -3.90
CA ALA A 75 17.78 -4.66 -4.09
C ALA A 75 17.33 -6.00 -4.70
N ILE A 76 18.04 -6.49 -5.72
CA ILE A 76 17.76 -7.77 -6.38
C ILE A 76 18.01 -8.93 -5.42
N ALA A 77 19.08 -8.89 -4.62
CA ALA A 77 19.37 -9.91 -3.62
C ALA A 77 18.28 -9.98 -2.53
N ALA A 78 17.78 -8.84 -2.07
CA ALA A 78 16.66 -8.80 -1.12
C ALA A 78 15.38 -9.39 -1.72
N LEU A 79 15.02 -9.01 -2.95
CA LEU A 79 13.87 -9.57 -3.65
C LEU A 79 14.01 -11.08 -3.88
N ARG A 80 15.22 -11.54 -4.23
CA ARG A 80 15.54 -12.96 -4.39
C ARG A 80 15.34 -13.73 -3.09
N ALA A 81 15.80 -13.20 -1.97
CA ALA A 81 15.65 -13.84 -0.67
C ALA A 81 14.16 -14.02 -0.31
N GLU A 82 13.32 -13.03 -0.58
CA GLU A 82 11.86 -13.13 -0.37
C GLU A 82 11.21 -14.14 -1.35
N PHE A 83 11.65 -14.15 -2.61
CA PHE A 83 11.20 -15.11 -3.62
C PHE A 83 11.54 -16.57 -3.23
N ASP A 84 12.77 -16.83 -2.77
CA ASP A 84 13.23 -18.16 -2.37
C ASP A 84 12.48 -18.67 -1.13
N LYS A 85 12.15 -17.79 -0.17
CA LYS A 85 11.29 -18.15 0.99
C LYS A 85 9.90 -18.61 0.53
N GLY A 86 9.33 -17.93 -0.46
CA GLY A 86 8.14 -18.40 -1.16
C GLY A 86 8.34 -19.81 -1.67
N ALA A 87 9.29 -20.01 -2.58
CA ALA A 87 9.56 -21.30 -3.22
C ALA A 87 9.78 -22.48 -2.24
N GLN A 88 10.31 -22.21 -1.04
CA GLN A 88 10.51 -23.20 0.03
C GLN A 88 9.22 -23.56 0.80
N GLY A 89 8.07 -23.03 0.41
CA GLY A 89 6.77 -23.40 0.99
C GLY A 89 6.44 -22.66 2.28
N ALA A 90 7.03 -21.49 2.54
CA ALA A 90 6.71 -20.65 3.71
C ALA A 90 5.32 -19.98 3.64
N LYS A 91 4.31 -20.66 3.10
CA LYS A 91 2.94 -20.14 2.91
C LYS A 91 2.31 -19.70 4.23
N GLU A 92 2.54 -20.45 5.30
CA GLU A 92 2.06 -20.15 6.66
C GLU A 92 2.65 -18.86 7.27
N ALA A 93 3.78 -18.39 6.73
CA ALA A 93 4.37 -17.11 7.13
C ALA A 93 4.04 -15.99 6.13
N GLY A 94 3.09 -16.22 5.23
CA GLY A 94 2.59 -15.27 4.24
C GLY A 94 3.30 -15.30 2.89
N TYR A 95 4.23 -16.20 2.62
CA TYR A 95 4.96 -16.15 1.36
C TYR A 95 4.18 -16.87 0.26
N LEU A 96 3.85 -16.16 -0.81
CA LEU A 96 3.21 -16.74 -1.99
C LEU A 96 4.29 -17.25 -2.94
N VAL A 97 4.11 -18.50 -3.39
CA VAL A 97 4.84 -19.03 -4.55
C VAL A 97 4.01 -18.72 -5.77
N GLN A 98 4.56 -17.91 -6.67
CA GLN A 98 4.03 -17.81 -8.02
C GLN A 98 4.61 -18.97 -8.83
N GLU A 99 3.84 -20.05 -8.95
CA GLU A 99 4.21 -21.19 -9.78
C GLU A 99 4.54 -20.74 -11.21
N GLY A 100 5.63 -21.25 -11.77
CA GLY A 100 6.03 -20.96 -13.15
C GLY A 100 6.80 -19.66 -13.37
N ILE A 101 7.03 -18.83 -12.34
CA ILE A 101 7.93 -17.67 -12.48
C ILE A 101 9.38 -18.10 -12.25
N ALA A 102 10.24 -17.88 -13.25
CA ALA A 102 11.68 -18.02 -13.08
C ALA A 102 12.27 -16.68 -12.61
N PHE A 103 12.90 -16.66 -11.42
CA PHE A 103 13.49 -15.43 -10.89
C PHE A 103 14.51 -14.79 -11.85
N SER A 104 15.27 -15.59 -12.60
CA SER A 104 16.21 -15.09 -13.61
C SER A 104 15.53 -14.19 -14.67
N ALA A 105 14.27 -14.45 -15.01
CA ALA A 105 13.51 -13.60 -15.92
C ALA A 105 13.08 -12.28 -15.26
N VAL A 106 12.76 -12.30 -13.96
CA VAL A 106 12.47 -11.09 -13.17
C VAL A 106 13.73 -10.22 -13.05
N GLU A 107 14.86 -10.84 -12.70
CA GLU A 107 16.16 -10.17 -12.59
C GLU A 107 16.58 -9.54 -13.93
N ALA A 108 16.48 -10.28 -15.03
CA ALA A 108 16.81 -9.76 -16.36
C ALA A 108 15.98 -8.52 -16.71
N LYS A 109 14.68 -8.52 -16.37
CA LYS A 109 13.81 -7.36 -16.54
C LYS A 109 14.18 -6.18 -15.65
N LEU A 110 14.45 -6.41 -14.36
CA LEU A 110 14.88 -5.34 -13.45
C LEU A 110 16.19 -4.69 -13.90
N ARG A 111 17.12 -5.46 -14.47
CA ARG A 111 18.41 -4.95 -14.96
C ARG A 111 18.32 -4.24 -16.32
N ALA A 112 17.18 -4.30 -17.02
CA ALA A 112 16.98 -3.59 -18.27
C ALA A 112 17.03 -2.07 -18.05
N ALA A 113 17.62 -1.32 -18.99
CA ALA A 113 17.90 0.11 -18.82
C ALA A 113 16.63 0.94 -18.60
N GLU A 114 15.56 0.58 -19.30
CA GLU A 114 14.22 1.17 -19.20
C GLU A 114 13.59 0.97 -17.81
N ASN A 115 14.01 -0.05 -17.07
CA ASN A 115 13.50 -0.39 -15.74
C ASN A 115 14.37 0.16 -14.60
N LYS A 116 15.39 0.98 -14.90
CA LYS A 116 16.21 1.64 -13.89
C LYS A 116 15.38 2.40 -12.83
N PRO A 117 14.32 3.16 -13.17
CA PRO A 117 13.48 3.81 -12.17
C PRO A 117 12.78 2.81 -11.24
N VAL A 118 12.29 1.69 -11.77
CA VAL A 118 11.64 0.64 -10.98
C VAL A 118 12.64 0.00 -10.01
N LEU A 119 13.87 -0.24 -10.47
CA LEU A 119 14.93 -0.79 -9.64
C LEU A 119 15.39 0.19 -8.53
N VAL A 120 15.38 1.50 -8.82
CA VAL A 120 15.59 2.56 -7.80
C VAL A 120 14.49 2.51 -6.75
N SER A 121 13.23 2.42 -7.16
CA SER A 121 12.08 2.33 -6.25
C SER A 121 12.14 1.07 -5.39
N LEU A 122 12.47 -0.08 -6.00
CA LEU A 122 12.68 -1.34 -5.28
C LEU A 122 13.77 -1.21 -4.22
N TYR A 123 14.90 -0.59 -4.57
CA TYR A 123 15.97 -0.32 -3.60
C TYR A 123 15.47 0.54 -2.44
N ARG A 124 14.73 1.61 -2.71
CA ARG A 124 14.16 2.49 -1.67
C ARG A 124 13.18 1.75 -0.76
N MET A 125 12.35 0.86 -1.32
CA MET A 125 11.48 -0.01 -0.51
C MET A 125 12.32 -0.87 0.46
N VAL A 126 13.38 -1.53 -0.05
CA VAL A 126 14.27 -2.35 0.78
C VAL A 126 14.94 -1.51 1.88
N GLN A 127 15.44 -0.31 1.56
CA GLN A 127 16.06 0.58 2.54
C GLN A 127 15.08 1.09 3.61
N ALA A 128 13.80 1.24 3.25
CA ALA A 128 12.74 1.59 4.19
C ALA A 128 12.35 0.44 5.13
N GLY A 129 13.00 -0.74 5.01
CA GLY A 129 12.69 -1.93 5.79
C GLY A 129 11.52 -2.74 5.22
N SER A 130 11.04 -2.41 4.03
CA SER A 130 10.02 -3.20 3.34
C SER A 130 10.55 -4.56 2.93
N ARG A 131 9.61 -5.47 2.66
CA ARG A 131 9.88 -6.83 2.23
C ARG A 131 9.13 -7.09 0.92
N PRO A 132 9.61 -6.52 -0.19
CA PRO A 132 8.97 -6.69 -1.49
C PRO A 132 9.14 -8.13 -1.97
N ALA A 133 8.09 -8.70 -2.55
CA ALA A 133 8.10 -10.02 -3.17
C ALA A 133 7.46 -9.96 -4.57
N VAL A 134 7.85 -10.89 -5.44
CA VAL A 134 7.19 -11.06 -6.74
C VAL A 134 5.85 -11.74 -6.50
N VAL A 135 4.76 -11.02 -6.73
CA VAL A 135 3.42 -11.50 -6.36
C VAL A 135 2.58 -11.97 -7.54
N CYS A 136 2.84 -11.54 -8.78
CA CYS A 136 2.21 -12.11 -9.98
C CYS A 136 2.98 -11.78 -11.27
N ALA A 137 2.55 -12.40 -12.36
CA ALA A 137 2.96 -12.07 -13.71
C ALA A 137 1.74 -11.85 -14.60
N GLU A 138 1.74 -10.78 -15.41
CA GLU A 138 0.66 -10.46 -16.33
C GLU A 138 1.23 -9.83 -17.60
N ASN A 139 0.80 -10.30 -18.78
CA ASN A 139 1.17 -9.72 -20.08
C ASN A 139 2.69 -9.53 -20.27
N GLY A 140 3.49 -10.47 -19.76
CA GLY A 140 4.94 -10.40 -19.81
C GLY A 140 5.55 -9.33 -18.88
N ARG A 141 4.84 -8.92 -17.83
CA ARG A 141 5.34 -8.07 -16.74
C ARG A 141 5.24 -8.81 -15.42
N TYR A 142 6.05 -8.43 -14.44
CA TYR A 142 6.04 -8.97 -13.09
C TYR A 142 5.61 -7.90 -12.10
N CYS A 143 4.67 -8.24 -11.23
CA CYS A 143 4.27 -7.40 -10.11
C CYS A 143 5.18 -7.70 -8.90
N ILE A 144 5.78 -6.66 -8.34
CA ILE A 144 6.55 -6.68 -7.11
C ILE A 144 5.79 -5.85 -6.07
N ALA A 145 5.36 -6.48 -4.99
CA ALA A 145 4.50 -5.83 -4.00
C ALA A 145 5.04 -6.01 -2.58
N GLU A 146 4.70 -5.09 -1.68
CA GLU A 146 5.06 -5.19 -0.26
C GLU A 146 4.20 -6.23 0.46
N THR A 147 4.82 -7.36 0.83
CA THR A 147 4.13 -8.52 1.41
C THR A 147 4.35 -8.68 2.91
N PHE A 148 4.95 -7.69 3.59
CA PHE A 148 5.18 -7.76 5.02
C PHE A 148 3.87 -7.82 5.82
N GLY A 149 3.93 -8.36 7.03
CA GLY A 149 2.72 -8.61 7.82
C GLY A 149 2.10 -7.38 8.49
N ARG A 150 2.93 -6.46 8.95
CA ARG A 150 2.53 -5.32 9.79
C ARG A 150 2.94 -4.01 9.17
N THR A 151 2.12 -2.98 9.31
CA THR A 151 2.45 -1.62 8.90
C THR A 151 3.87 -1.25 9.35
N LEU A 152 4.67 -0.70 8.42
CA LEU A 152 6.03 -0.27 8.75
C LEU A 152 5.96 0.93 9.69
N ALA A 153 6.61 0.85 10.85
CA ALA A 153 6.60 1.91 11.86
C ALA A 153 7.00 3.29 11.30
N ALA A 154 7.92 3.32 10.33
CA ALA A 154 8.37 4.56 9.68
C ALA A 154 7.30 5.23 8.80
N ARG A 155 6.27 4.48 8.38
CA ARG A 155 5.16 4.95 7.54
C ARG A 155 3.82 4.93 8.28
N ALA A 156 3.81 4.40 9.50
CA ALA A 156 2.65 4.39 10.36
C ALA A 156 2.24 5.82 10.72
N ASN A 157 1.04 5.95 11.28
CA ASN A 157 0.43 7.21 11.65
C ASN A 157 0.18 8.17 10.47
N CYS A 158 0.03 7.70 9.22
CA CYS A 158 -0.23 8.56 8.06
C CYS A 158 -1.72 8.62 7.72
N VAL A 159 -2.15 9.73 7.12
CA VAL A 159 -3.48 9.86 6.49
C VAL A 159 -3.39 9.56 4.99
N TYR A 160 -4.49 9.59 4.26
CA TYR A 160 -4.45 9.20 2.84
C TYR A 160 -3.75 10.22 1.94
N ASP A 161 -4.23 11.46 1.90
CA ASP A 161 -3.76 12.51 0.98
C ASP A 161 -3.51 13.86 1.68
N LYS A 162 -3.11 14.86 0.90
CA LYS A 162 -2.80 16.20 1.39
C LYS A 162 -4.01 16.92 1.99
N GLU A 163 -5.22 16.68 1.48
CA GLU A 163 -6.44 17.30 2.03
C GLU A 163 -6.74 16.74 3.43
N ALA A 164 -6.56 15.43 3.61
CA ALA A 164 -6.65 14.78 4.91
C ALA A 164 -5.57 15.29 5.87
N GLU A 165 -4.33 15.45 5.40
CA GLU A 165 -3.22 15.96 6.22
C GLU A 165 -3.48 17.39 6.71
N ASP A 166 -4.02 18.25 5.85
CA ASP A 166 -4.36 19.63 6.21
C ASP A 166 -5.49 19.70 7.25
N ARG A 167 -6.42 18.74 7.23
CA ARG A 167 -7.53 18.68 8.19
C ARG A 167 -7.09 18.17 9.56
N VAL A 168 -6.31 17.09 9.58
CA VAL A 168 -5.82 16.46 10.82
C VAL A 168 -4.70 17.31 11.44
N GLY A 169 -3.90 17.98 10.61
CA GLY A 169 -2.74 18.76 11.01
C GLY A 169 -1.48 17.89 11.08
N ARG A 170 -0.35 18.45 10.60
CA ARG A 170 0.94 17.76 10.53
C ARG A 170 1.46 17.25 11.88
N ASP A 171 1.13 17.94 12.97
CA ASP A 171 1.56 17.54 14.32
C ASP A 171 0.87 16.27 14.82
N ASN A 172 -0.25 15.87 14.18
CA ASN A 172 -1.06 14.72 14.58
C ASN A 172 -0.89 13.51 13.65
N CYS A 173 -0.16 13.65 12.54
CA CYS A 173 0.07 12.56 11.60
C CYS A 173 1.51 12.58 11.06
N ASN A 174 1.98 11.44 10.58
CA ASN A 174 3.26 11.32 9.89
C ASN A 174 3.17 11.73 8.41
N GLY A 175 2.23 12.61 8.06
CA GLY A 175 1.94 13.01 6.68
C GLY A 175 0.95 12.12 5.98
N ASN A 176 0.99 12.14 4.65
CA ASN A 176 0.04 11.42 3.81
C ASN A 176 0.67 10.33 2.92
N ALA A 177 -0.09 9.27 2.69
CA ALA A 177 0.31 8.11 1.92
C ALA A 177 0.69 8.47 0.48
N VAL A 178 -0.10 9.33 -0.18
CA VAL A 178 0.12 9.72 -1.59
C VAL A 178 1.48 10.40 -1.77
N ASP A 179 1.81 11.39 -0.93
CA ASP A 179 3.06 12.15 -1.04
C ASP A 179 4.26 11.30 -0.62
N GLN A 180 4.16 10.51 0.45
CA GLN A 180 5.24 9.59 0.84
C GLN A 180 5.54 8.55 -0.25
N ALA A 181 4.50 7.98 -0.85
CA ALA A 181 4.62 7.02 -1.96
C ALA A 181 5.29 7.67 -3.18
N LYS A 182 4.87 8.89 -3.54
CA LYS A 182 5.44 9.69 -4.62
C LYS A 182 6.91 10.05 -4.36
N GLU A 183 7.26 10.47 -3.15
CA GLU A 183 8.64 10.77 -2.75
C GLU A 183 9.54 9.55 -2.89
N MET A 184 9.03 8.38 -2.48
CA MET A 184 9.72 7.11 -2.64
C MET A 184 9.84 6.67 -4.11
N GLY A 185 8.95 7.16 -4.98
CA GLY A 185 8.83 6.72 -6.37
C GLY A 185 8.13 5.37 -6.50
N VAL A 186 7.29 5.01 -5.53
CA VAL A 186 6.58 3.74 -5.44
C VAL A 186 5.09 4.03 -5.53
N PRO A 187 4.38 3.58 -6.58
CA PRO A 187 2.93 3.70 -6.62
C PRO A 187 2.26 3.01 -5.44
N LEU A 188 1.18 3.61 -4.92
CA LEU A 188 0.28 2.90 -4.00
C LEU A 188 -0.25 1.64 -4.69
N MET A 189 -0.39 0.57 -3.91
CA MET A 189 -0.82 -0.73 -4.42
C MET A 189 -2.22 -0.65 -5.03
N GLU A 190 -2.45 -1.29 -6.17
CA GLU A 190 -3.79 -1.42 -6.75
C GLU A 190 -4.65 -2.41 -5.93
N ARG A 191 -5.95 -2.14 -5.83
CA ARG A 191 -6.91 -3.05 -5.16
C ARG A 191 -6.88 -4.47 -5.71
N SER A 192 -6.74 -4.64 -7.03
CA SER A 192 -6.62 -5.94 -7.69
C SER A 192 -5.44 -6.77 -7.16
N ILE A 193 -4.31 -6.13 -6.91
CA ILE A 193 -3.10 -6.75 -6.35
C ILE A 193 -3.35 -7.14 -4.88
N ALA A 194 -3.95 -6.23 -4.10
CA ALA A 194 -4.30 -6.49 -2.71
C ALA A 194 -5.26 -7.69 -2.58
N ASP A 195 -6.33 -7.70 -3.37
CA ASP A 195 -7.33 -8.78 -3.38
C ASP A 195 -6.74 -10.11 -3.83
N ALA A 196 -5.89 -10.12 -4.84
CA ALA A 196 -5.30 -11.36 -5.37
C ALA A 196 -4.22 -11.94 -4.45
N HIS A 197 -3.50 -11.09 -3.72
CA HIS A 197 -2.28 -11.51 -3.03
C HIS A 197 -2.34 -11.32 -1.53
N LEU A 198 -2.78 -10.16 -1.04
CA LEU A 198 -2.73 -9.88 0.39
C LEU A 198 -3.83 -10.56 1.20
N THR A 199 -5.00 -10.83 0.60
CA THR A 199 -6.13 -11.54 1.26
C THR A 199 -5.86 -13.04 1.49
N ARG A 200 -4.88 -13.61 0.78
CA ARG A 200 -4.56 -15.05 0.81
C ARG A 200 -3.62 -15.45 1.94
N PHE A 201 -3.13 -14.50 2.72
CA PHE A 201 -2.17 -14.75 3.79
C PHE A 201 -2.90 -15.45 4.94
N PRO A 202 -2.48 -16.66 5.35
CA PRO A 202 -3.04 -17.30 6.52
C PRO A 202 -2.70 -16.48 7.77
N ASP A 203 -3.62 -16.56 8.71
CA ASP A 203 -3.70 -15.79 9.94
C ASP A 203 -2.38 -15.82 10.72
N ALA A 204 -1.78 -14.65 10.86
CA ALA A 204 -0.81 -14.36 11.89
C ALA A 204 -1.26 -13.04 12.50
N ASP A 205 -1.17 -12.88 13.82
CA ASP A 205 -1.49 -11.64 14.56
C ASP A 205 -0.68 -10.43 14.04
N GLN A 206 -1.15 -9.93 12.91
CA GLN A 206 -0.49 -9.00 12.03
C GLN A 206 -1.51 -7.90 11.78
N TYR A 207 -1.56 -6.96 12.72
CA TYR A 207 -2.34 -5.75 12.58
C TYR A 207 -1.66 -4.87 11.53
N CYS A 208 -2.34 -4.74 10.40
CA CYS A 208 -1.95 -3.90 9.28
C CYS A 208 -3.18 -3.10 8.89
N TYR A 209 -3.02 -1.79 8.79
CA TYR A 209 -4.02 -0.86 8.29
C TYR A 209 -3.35 0.03 7.26
N ASP A 210 -3.02 -0.54 6.10
CA ASP A 210 -2.25 0.18 5.09
C ASP A 210 -3.15 0.66 3.96
N TYR A 211 -3.15 1.97 3.72
CA TYR A 211 -3.76 2.57 2.53
C TYR A 211 -3.19 1.97 1.25
N ILE A 212 -4.10 1.77 0.31
CA ILE A 212 -3.82 1.37 -1.06
C ILE A 212 -4.43 2.39 -2.02
N GLN A 213 -4.21 2.24 -3.32
CA GLN A 213 -4.69 3.21 -4.30
C GLN A 213 -6.23 3.32 -4.27
N ALA A 214 -6.72 4.52 -4.01
CA ALA A 214 -8.14 4.86 -4.10
C ALA A 214 -8.56 5.14 -5.56
N ALA A 215 -9.80 4.79 -5.86
CA ALA A 215 -10.50 5.27 -7.04
C ALA A 215 -11.01 6.71 -6.82
N GLU A 216 -11.27 7.43 -7.92
CA GLU A 216 -11.66 8.84 -7.85
C GLU A 216 -13.02 9.05 -7.17
N ASP A 217 -13.95 8.11 -7.36
CA ASP A 217 -15.27 8.11 -6.72
C ASP A 217 -15.18 7.83 -5.22
N GLU A 218 -14.33 6.89 -4.78
CA GLU A 218 -14.07 6.62 -3.35
C GLU A 218 -13.61 7.91 -2.63
N LEU A 219 -12.67 8.67 -3.23
CA LEU A 219 -12.18 9.92 -2.65
C LEU A 219 -13.22 11.03 -2.64
N LYS A 220 -14.06 11.13 -3.67
CA LYS A 220 -15.18 12.09 -3.71
C LYS A 220 -16.16 11.85 -2.56
N ASP A 221 -16.39 10.59 -2.23
CA ASP A 221 -17.24 10.19 -1.11
C ASP A 221 -16.52 10.34 0.24
N GLY A 222 -15.24 10.74 0.24
CA GLY A 222 -14.43 10.99 1.43
C GLY A 222 -13.77 9.73 1.99
N PHE A 223 -13.68 8.66 1.21
CA PHE A 223 -13.12 7.38 1.62
C PHE A 223 -11.82 7.03 0.88
N ALA A 224 -10.98 6.24 1.52
CA ALA A 224 -9.82 5.61 0.92
C ALA A 224 -9.78 4.12 1.28
N PRO A 225 -9.41 3.25 0.34
CA PRO A 225 -9.27 1.84 0.60
C PRO A 225 -8.04 1.56 1.44
N CYS A 226 -8.20 0.65 2.38
CA CYS A 226 -7.18 0.19 3.29
C CYS A 226 -7.17 -1.34 3.31
N VAL A 227 -5.97 -1.93 3.26
CA VAL A 227 -5.79 -3.35 3.52
C VAL A 227 -5.71 -3.55 5.02
N CYS A 228 -6.73 -4.22 5.55
CA CYS A 228 -6.83 -4.60 6.94
C CYS A 228 -6.47 -6.07 7.12
N ARG A 229 -5.58 -6.35 8.06
CA ARG A 229 -5.30 -7.70 8.55
C ARG A 229 -5.55 -7.75 10.04
N GLY A 230 -6.40 -8.67 10.46
CA GLY A 230 -6.74 -8.86 11.87
C GLY A 230 -7.80 -9.93 12.07
N GLY A 231 -7.75 -10.61 13.22
CA GLY A 231 -8.78 -11.55 13.68
C GLY A 231 -9.12 -12.67 12.70
N GLY A 232 -8.14 -13.34 12.09
CA GLY A 232 -8.43 -14.45 11.17
C GLY A 232 -8.47 -14.07 9.70
N LYS A 233 -8.48 -12.79 9.35
CA LYS A 233 -8.90 -12.34 8.02
C LYS A 233 -8.03 -11.19 7.50
N ALA A 234 -7.85 -11.21 6.19
CA ALA A 234 -7.29 -10.11 5.42
C ALA A 234 -8.36 -9.62 4.44
N VAL A 235 -8.73 -8.35 4.54
CA VAL A 235 -9.81 -7.73 3.76
C VAL A 235 -9.38 -6.34 3.28
N VAL A 236 -9.98 -5.87 2.19
CA VAL A 236 -9.93 -4.47 1.79
C VAL A 236 -11.20 -3.80 2.29
N VAL A 237 -11.05 -2.74 3.07
CA VAL A 237 -12.15 -1.95 3.64
C VAL A 237 -12.00 -0.49 3.24
N LEU A 238 -13.12 0.22 3.19
CA LEU A 238 -13.12 1.67 2.99
C LEU A 238 -13.04 2.35 4.36
N TYR A 239 -12.03 3.18 4.54
CA TYR A 239 -11.90 4.07 5.69
C TYR A 239 -12.21 5.50 5.28
N VAL A 240 -12.71 6.30 6.21
CA VAL A 240 -12.79 7.75 5.99
C VAL A 240 -11.36 8.23 5.75
N ALA A 241 -11.07 8.70 4.54
CA ALA A 241 -9.72 9.09 4.12
C ALA A 241 -9.13 10.21 4.99
N ARG A 242 -10.03 10.91 5.70
CA ARG A 242 -9.82 12.16 6.43
C ARG A 242 -9.91 12.01 7.95
N ASP A 243 -10.24 10.83 8.46
CA ASP A 243 -10.20 10.55 9.89
C ASP A 243 -8.92 9.82 10.26
N HIS A 244 -8.31 10.29 11.34
CA HIS A 244 -7.14 9.70 11.96
C HIS A 244 -7.61 9.08 13.27
N ASP A 245 -7.83 7.77 13.27
CA ASP A 245 -8.36 7.04 14.43
C ASP A 245 -7.35 6.05 15.04
N ASP A 246 -6.21 5.80 14.38
CA ASP A 246 -5.24 4.82 14.87
C ASP A 246 -3.80 5.12 14.41
N ASP A 247 -2.85 4.98 15.34
CA ASP A 247 -1.40 5.13 15.12
C ASP A 247 -0.85 4.06 14.16
N LEU A 248 -1.67 3.10 13.76
CA LEU A 248 -1.31 1.95 12.92
C LEU A 248 -1.53 2.17 11.42
N GLN A 249 -2.06 3.33 11.01
CA GLN A 249 -2.37 3.58 9.59
C GLN A 249 -1.10 3.89 8.79
N GLY A 250 -0.84 3.12 7.73
CA GLY A 250 0.31 3.30 6.85
C GLY A 250 -0.08 3.21 5.38
N TRP A 251 0.84 2.78 4.53
CA TRP A 251 0.57 2.55 3.10
C TRP A 251 1.43 1.44 2.53
N ARG A 252 0.91 0.81 1.46
CA ARG A 252 1.61 -0.24 0.72
C ARG A 252 1.86 0.13 -0.72
N GLY A 253 3.06 -0.21 -1.16
CA GLY A 253 3.52 -0.02 -2.53
C GLY A 253 3.43 -1.28 -3.39
N ALA A 254 3.26 -1.07 -4.69
CA ALA A 254 3.48 -2.10 -5.71
C ALA A 254 4.16 -1.50 -6.95
N LEU A 255 4.98 -2.32 -7.60
CA LEU A 255 5.75 -2.00 -8.80
C LEU A 255 5.47 -3.03 -9.87
N TRP A 256 5.59 -2.62 -11.13
CA TRP A 256 5.50 -3.51 -12.28
C TRP A 256 6.77 -3.38 -13.13
N VAL A 257 7.34 -4.52 -13.55
CA VAL A 257 8.61 -4.61 -14.31
C VAL A 257 8.54 -5.56 -15.50
#